data_AF-A0A969GDJ6-F1
#
_entry.id   AF-A0A969GDJ6-F1
#
_cell.length_a   1.000
_cell.length_b   1.000
_cell.length_c   1.000
_cell.angle_alpha   90.00
_cell.angle_beta   90.00
_cell.angle_gamma   90.00
#
_symmetry.space_group_name_H-M   'P 1'
#
loop_
_entity.id
_entity.type
_entity.pdbx_description
1 polymer ?
#
loop_
_entity_poly.entity_id
_entity_poly.type
_entity_poly.pdbx_seq_one_letter_code
_entity_poly.pdbx_strand_id
1 'polypeptide(L)'
;MQSGQEPIARALIDIQTQLLEETAYGRQLKESVGELESAQHVLQEAGQNLTREKLLDFVLESKTDARIRAYVSLARAGMDYLFFQTLSEKIDKASGDEKSRLENIREKLLQFTSEVDKQMEARFKQSQEFIEKLLEQEDIEKATRENLEGFTQDSVDLASQLLKQASEKNDYTRMGKLQKMIQVLQAASTPPEVMFIEQLIQLPDEAAIESALKQNEEMINQQFLDYLSNLVTQMESQPDNPEAKAMSVKLGECIKWR
;
A
#
# COMPACT_ATOMS: atom_id res chain seq x y z
N MET A 1 -2.23 26.21 -26.15
CA MET A 1 -2.48 27.24 -25.12
C MET A 1 -1.76 26.89 -23.80
N GLN A 2 -0.44 26.60 -23.80
CA GLN A 2 0.29 26.11 -22.62
C GLN A 2 1.20 27.16 -21.95
N SER A 3 1.51 28.26 -22.64
CA SER A 3 2.55 29.23 -22.24
C SER A 3 2.14 30.24 -21.15
N GLY A 4 0.86 30.25 -20.73
CA GLY A 4 0.36 31.13 -19.66
C GLY A 4 0.14 30.44 -18.31
N GLN A 5 0.30 29.11 -18.24
CA GLN A 5 -0.01 28.32 -17.04
C GLN A 5 1.20 28.15 -16.10
N GLU A 6 2.43 28.16 -16.63
CA GLU A 6 3.65 28.04 -15.82
C GLU A 6 3.88 29.17 -14.81
N PRO A 7 3.62 30.46 -15.12
CA PRO A 7 3.78 31.54 -14.14
C PRO A 7 2.76 31.46 -13.01
N ILE A 8 1.53 31.03 -13.32
CA ILE A 8 0.44 30.89 -12.36
C ILE A 8 0.71 29.70 -11.43
N ALA A 9 1.19 28.57 -11.97
CA ALA A 9 1.59 27.42 -11.15
C ALA A 9 2.71 27.78 -10.17
N ARG A 10 3.72 28.55 -10.60
CA ARG A 10 4.79 29.04 -9.72
C ARG A 10 4.27 29.97 -8.63
N ALA A 11 3.43 30.95 -8.98
CA ALA A 11 2.83 31.85 -7.98
C ALA A 11 1.99 31.08 -6.94
N LEU A 12 1.28 30.02 -7.34
CA LEU A 12 0.52 29.18 -6.41
C LEU A 12 1.42 28.37 -5.47
N ILE A 13 2.54 27.84 -5.98
CA ILE A 13 3.54 27.16 -5.16
C ILE A 13 4.17 28.14 -4.15
N ASP A 14 4.49 29.36 -4.57
CA ASP A 14 5.06 30.38 -3.69
C ASP A 14 4.09 30.75 -2.56
N ILE A 15 2.80 30.92 -2.87
CA ILE A 15 1.75 31.14 -1.87
C ILE A 15 1.64 29.93 -0.93
N GLN A 16 1.66 28.70 -1.45
CA GLN A 16 1.60 27.50 -0.62
C GLN A 16 2.80 27.43 0.35
N THR A 17 4.02 27.69 -0.13
CA THR A 17 5.22 27.73 0.70
C THR A 17 5.10 28.80 1.78
N GLN A 18 4.65 30.01 1.41
CA GLN A 18 4.47 31.09 2.37
C GLN A 18 3.41 30.74 3.43
N LEU A 19 2.32 30.09 3.04
CA LEU A 19 1.30 29.62 3.98
C LEU A 19 1.85 28.56 4.94
N LEU A 20 2.71 27.65 4.47
CA LEU A 20 3.36 26.64 5.31
C LEU A 20 4.34 27.25 6.32
N GLU A 21 5.05 28.32 5.95
CA GLU A 21 6.06 28.93 6.81
C GLU A 21 5.47 29.96 7.79
N GLU A 22 4.53 30.76 7.32
CA GLU A 22 4.08 31.95 8.04
C GLU A 22 2.81 31.72 8.87
N THR A 23 1.99 30.72 8.54
CA THR A 23 0.77 30.45 9.31
C THR A 23 1.02 29.49 10.47
N ALA A 24 0.24 29.63 11.55
CA ALA A 24 0.29 28.71 12.69
C ALA A 24 -0.03 27.27 12.27
N TYR A 25 -1.03 27.10 11.41
CA TYR A 25 -1.40 25.80 10.85
C TYR A 25 -0.29 25.22 9.97
N GLY A 26 0.33 26.05 9.12
CA GLY A 26 1.46 25.66 8.27
C GLY A 26 2.65 25.15 9.07
N ARG A 27 3.05 25.87 10.12
CA ARG A 27 4.13 25.45 11.01
C ARG A 27 3.82 24.14 11.73
N GLN A 28 2.60 23.99 12.24
CA GLN A 28 2.15 22.75 12.87
C GLN A 28 2.15 21.58 11.89
N LEU A 29 1.73 21.81 10.64
CA LEU A 29 1.76 20.80 9.58
C LEU A 29 3.19 20.39 9.25
N LYS A 30 4.11 21.36 9.10
CA LYS A 30 5.53 21.11 8.85
C LYS A 30 6.18 20.30 9.98
N GLU A 31 5.89 20.64 11.23
CA GLU A 31 6.32 19.86 12.39
C GLU A 31 5.76 18.43 12.33
N SER A 32 4.46 18.27 12.10
CA SER A 32 3.82 16.97 12.03
C SER A 32 4.41 16.07 10.93
N VAL A 33 4.71 16.64 9.76
CA VAL A 33 5.37 15.93 8.65
C VAL A 33 6.80 15.54 9.03
N GLY A 34 7.60 16.45 9.58
CA GLY A 34 8.97 16.14 9.98
C GLY A 34 9.05 15.09 11.09
N GLU A 35 8.10 15.10 12.03
CA GLU A 35 8.00 14.08 13.08
C GLU A 35 7.55 12.72 12.53
N LEU A 36 6.68 12.72 11.51
CA LEU A 36 6.27 11.52 10.81
C LEU A 36 7.42 10.87 10.03
N GLU A 37 8.17 11.66 9.26
CA GLU A 37 9.35 11.19 8.53
C GLU A 37 10.41 10.62 9.49
N SER A 38 10.64 11.33 10.59
CA SER A 38 11.60 10.88 11.60
C SER A 38 11.15 9.61 12.32
N ALA A 39 9.86 9.47 12.65
CA ALA A 39 9.31 8.24 13.20
C ALA A 39 9.44 7.08 12.21
N GLN A 40 9.15 7.32 10.93
CA GLN A 40 9.30 6.33 9.87
C GLN A 40 10.74 5.83 9.76
N HIS A 41 11.72 6.74 9.78
CA HIS A 41 13.14 6.38 9.74
C HIS A 41 13.53 5.47 10.91
N VAL A 42 13.16 5.86 12.14
CA VAL A 42 13.45 5.07 13.35
C VAL A 42 12.83 3.66 13.26
N LEU A 43 11.58 3.56 12.79
CA LEU A 43 10.92 2.26 12.63
C LEU A 43 11.59 1.40 11.53
N GLN A 44 12.02 2.02 10.43
CA GLN A 44 12.73 1.34 9.35
C GLN A 44 14.10 0.82 9.80
N GLU A 45 14.86 1.63 10.55
CA GLU A 45 16.15 1.22 11.13
C GLU A 45 15.99 0.07 12.12
N ALA A 46 14.91 0.07 12.92
CA ALA A 46 14.60 -1.04 13.79
C ALA A 46 14.29 -2.32 12.98
N GLY A 47 13.57 -2.18 11.87
CA GLY A 47 13.31 -3.26 10.90
C GLY A 47 12.80 -4.53 11.58
N GLN A 48 13.45 -5.66 11.32
CA GLN A 48 13.10 -6.96 11.91
C GLN A 48 13.30 -7.01 13.43
N ASN A 49 14.09 -6.10 13.99
CA ASN A 49 14.34 -6.03 15.42
C ASN A 49 13.30 -5.15 16.15
N LEU A 50 12.27 -4.65 15.47
CA LEU A 50 11.18 -3.89 16.08
C LEU A 50 10.32 -4.82 16.96
N THR A 51 10.47 -4.68 18.27
CA THR A 51 9.63 -5.38 19.27
C THR A 51 8.65 -4.41 19.92
N ARG A 52 7.63 -4.92 20.61
CA ARG A 52 6.69 -4.08 21.39
C ARG A 52 7.41 -3.23 22.43
N GLU A 53 8.41 -3.80 23.10
CA GLU A 53 9.21 -3.09 24.10
C GLU A 53 10.00 -1.94 23.46
N LYS A 54 10.65 -2.18 22.32
CA LYS A 54 11.36 -1.12 21.60
C LYS A 54 10.43 -0.04 21.07
N LEU A 55 9.25 -0.41 20.56
CA LEU A 55 8.24 0.56 20.16
C LEU A 55 7.82 1.42 21.36
N LEU A 56 7.65 0.82 22.53
CA LEU A 56 7.36 1.56 23.76
C LEU A 56 8.50 2.51 24.10
N ASP A 57 9.75 2.06 24.04
CA ASP A 57 10.91 2.91 24.31
C ASP A 57 10.98 4.10 23.34
N PHE A 58 10.76 3.89 22.04
CA PHE A 58 10.69 4.98 21.05
C PHE A 58 9.59 6.01 21.35
N VAL A 59 8.42 5.54 21.79
CA VAL A 59 7.34 6.43 22.21
C VAL A 59 7.73 7.20 23.47
N LEU A 60 8.35 6.54 24.45
CA LEU A 60 8.78 7.19 25.69
C LEU A 60 9.91 8.21 25.50
N GLU A 61 10.73 8.05 24.46
CA GLU A 61 11.77 9.00 24.05
C GLU A 61 11.22 10.18 23.22
N SER A 62 9.94 10.15 22.85
CA SER A 62 9.31 11.21 22.05
C SER A 62 9.28 12.53 22.81
N LYS A 63 9.76 13.59 22.14
CA LYS A 63 9.82 14.95 22.71
C LYS A 63 8.58 15.79 22.42
N THR A 64 7.75 15.35 21.47
CA THR A 64 6.58 16.08 20.98
C THR A 64 5.38 15.14 20.87
N ASP A 65 4.18 15.67 21.06
CA ASP A 65 2.93 14.95 20.82
C ASP A 65 2.82 14.49 19.36
N ALA A 66 3.37 15.27 18.43
CA ALA A 66 3.42 14.95 17.01
C ALA A 66 4.22 13.67 16.73
N ARG A 67 5.37 13.47 17.42
CA ARG A 67 6.13 12.21 17.33
C ARG A 67 5.35 11.02 17.87
N ILE A 68 4.66 11.17 19.00
CA ILE A 68 3.81 10.10 19.57
C ILE A 68 2.71 9.74 18.57
N ARG A 69 2.02 10.74 18.02
CA ARG A 69 0.97 10.54 17.00
C ARG A 69 1.50 9.85 15.74
N ALA A 70 2.71 10.19 15.31
CA ALA A 70 3.36 9.54 14.18
C ALA A 70 3.57 8.03 14.43
N TYR A 71 4.13 7.66 15.60
CA TYR A 71 4.29 6.25 15.95
C TYR A 71 2.95 5.51 16.05
N VAL A 72 1.91 6.15 16.61
CA VAL A 72 0.56 5.56 16.64
C VAL A 72 0.05 5.30 15.23
N SER A 73 0.22 6.25 14.32
CA SER A 73 -0.27 6.12 12.94
C SER A 73 0.48 5.05 12.14
N LEU A 74 1.79 4.92 12.35
CA LEU A 74 2.65 3.99 11.59
C LEU A 74 2.70 2.58 12.19
N ALA A 75 2.58 2.47 13.52
CA ALA A 75 2.82 1.23 14.25
C ALA A 75 1.65 0.84 15.17
N ARG A 76 0.42 1.25 14.84
CA ARG A 76 -0.80 0.98 15.63
C ARG A 76 -0.92 -0.48 16.04
N ALA A 77 -0.61 -1.42 15.15
CA ALA A 77 -0.72 -2.86 15.40
C ALA A 77 0.16 -3.36 16.55
N GLY A 78 1.27 -2.67 16.85
CA GLY A 78 2.15 -3.01 17.97
C GLY A 78 1.71 -2.44 19.33
N MET A 79 0.68 -1.59 19.34
CA MET A 79 0.14 -0.93 20.54
C MET A 79 -1.08 -1.70 21.05
N ASP A 80 -0.85 -2.96 21.40
CA ASP A 80 -1.87 -3.88 21.91
C ASP A 80 -2.03 -3.77 23.44
N TYR A 81 -2.85 -4.64 24.04
CA TYR A 81 -3.05 -4.67 25.48
C TYR A 81 -1.73 -4.83 26.25
N LEU A 82 -0.82 -5.68 25.76
CA LEU A 82 0.45 -5.94 26.43
C LEU A 82 1.34 -4.69 26.42
N PHE A 83 1.37 -3.95 25.31
CA PHE A 83 2.07 -2.66 25.25
C PHE A 83 1.61 -1.68 26.34
N PHE A 84 0.29 -1.53 26.52
CA PHE A 84 -0.27 -0.64 27.54
C PHE A 84 -0.09 -1.18 28.97
N GLN A 85 -0.05 -2.51 29.14
CA GLN A 85 0.30 -3.13 30.41
C GLN A 85 1.75 -2.78 30.79
N THR A 86 2.71 -2.96 29.87
CA THR A 86 4.12 -2.62 30.11
C THR A 86 4.29 -1.13 30.43
N LEU A 87 3.57 -0.24 29.75
CA LEU A 87 3.55 1.19 30.08
C LEU A 87 3.02 1.44 31.50
N SER A 88 1.95 0.75 31.90
CA SER A 88 1.39 0.87 33.25
C SER A 88 2.39 0.42 34.32
N GLU A 89 3.09 -0.68 34.09
CA GLU A 89 4.15 -1.17 35.00
C GLU A 89 5.32 -0.18 35.11
N LYS A 90 5.68 0.53 34.04
CA LYS A 90 6.70 1.59 34.07
C LYS A 90 6.22 2.81 34.87
N ILE A 91 4.95 3.21 34.72
CA ILE A 91 4.31 4.30 35.47
C ILE A 91 4.31 3.99 36.97
N ASP A 92 3.94 2.77 37.37
CA ASP A 92 3.86 2.37 38.77
C ASP A 92 5.22 2.37 39.48
N LYS A 93 6.30 2.12 38.73
CA LYS A 93 7.68 2.18 39.21
C LYS A 93 8.27 3.59 39.21
N ALA A 94 7.66 4.54 38.48
CA ALA A 94 8.11 5.92 38.40
C ALA A 94 7.61 6.74 39.60
N SER A 95 8.22 7.89 39.83
CA SER A 95 7.82 8.83 40.89
C SER A 95 8.11 10.27 40.48
N GLY A 96 7.39 11.22 41.09
CA GLY A 96 7.55 12.65 40.80
C GLY A 96 7.25 13.00 39.34
N ASP A 97 8.03 13.92 38.78
CA ASP A 97 7.83 14.47 37.44
C ASP A 97 7.84 13.40 36.34
N GLU A 98 8.65 12.35 36.49
CA GLU A 98 8.70 11.26 35.51
C GLU A 98 7.39 10.46 35.48
N LYS A 99 6.78 10.23 36.64
CA LYS A 99 5.46 9.57 36.69
C LYS A 99 4.41 10.40 35.96
N SER A 100 4.37 11.71 36.23
CA SER A 100 3.44 12.62 35.55
C SER A 100 3.69 12.70 34.04
N ARG A 101 4.95 12.65 33.60
CA ARG A 101 5.30 12.58 32.17
C ARG A 101 4.77 11.32 31.51
N LEU A 102 5.00 10.14 32.11
CA LEU A 102 4.54 8.86 31.58
C LEU A 102 3.01 8.75 31.57
N GLU A 103 2.33 9.27 32.59
CA GLU A 103 0.88 9.37 32.64
C GLU A 103 0.32 10.22 31.50
N ASN A 104 0.96 11.36 31.21
CA ASN A 104 0.59 12.21 30.07
C ASN A 104 0.78 11.48 28.74
N ILE A 105 1.92 10.80 28.53
CA ILE A 105 2.17 10.01 27.33
C ILE A 105 1.10 8.92 27.16
N ARG A 106 0.70 8.24 28.25
CA ARG A 106 -0.38 7.24 28.22
C ARG A 106 -1.70 7.85 27.77
N GLU A 107 -2.06 9.01 28.30
CA GLU A 107 -3.28 9.72 27.90
C GLU A 107 -3.27 10.04 26.39
N LYS A 108 -2.15 10.59 25.88
CA LYS A 108 -1.97 10.89 24.46
C LYS A 108 -2.05 9.64 23.59
N LEU A 109 -1.40 8.56 24.00
CA LEU A 109 -1.47 7.27 23.31
C LEU A 109 -2.90 6.78 23.21
N LEU A 110 -3.65 6.75 24.32
CA LEU A 110 -5.05 6.29 24.33
C LEU A 110 -5.95 7.17 23.45
N GLN A 111 -5.73 8.48 23.46
CA GLN A 111 -6.45 9.40 22.59
C GLN A 111 -6.16 9.11 21.12
N PHE A 112 -4.88 9.10 20.72
CA PHE A 112 -4.49 8.95 19.33
C PHE A 112 -4.80 7.54 18.80
N THR A 113 -4.65 6.49 19.61
CA THR A 113 -5.07 5.14 19.18
C THR A 113 -6.56 5.09 18.97
N SER A 114 -7.38 5.69 19.84
CA SER A 114 -8.82 5.76 19.64
C SER A 114 -9.21 6.52 18.37
N GLU A 115 -8.52 7.62 18.05
CA GLU A 115 -8.73 8.39 16.81
C GLU A 115 -8.41 7.54 15.58
N VAL A 116 -7.25 6.87 15.56
CA VAL A 116 -6.85 5.99 14.46
C VAL A 116 -7.80 4.79 14.33
N ASP A 117 -8.18 4.16 15.43
CA ASP A 117 -9.10 3.02 15.43
C ASP A 117 -10.46 3.37 14.85
N LYS A 118 -11.03 4.53 15.24
CA LYS A 118 -12.29 5.02 14.69
C LYS A 118 -12.19 5.29 13.20
N GLN A 119 -11.08 5.87 12.73
CA GLN A 119 -10.86 6.12 11.31
C GLN A 119 -10.74 4.81 10.53
N MET A 120 -9.99 3.84 11.05
CA MET A 120 -9.86 2.52 10.43
C MET A 120 -11.22 1.80 10.37
N GLU A 121 -12.00 1.83 11.45
CA GLU A 121 -13.34 1.23 11.48
C GLU A 121 -14.28 1.90 10.47
N ALA A 122 -14.25 3.23 10.37
CA ALA A 122 -15.05 3.96 9.40
C ALA A 122 -14.68 3.62 7.96
N ARG A 123 -13.38 3.57 7.65
CA ARG A 123 -12.87 3.17 6.31
C ARG A 123 -13.22 1.73 5.98
N PHE A 124 -13.12 0.83 6.96
CA PHE A 124 -13.51 -0.57 6.81
C PHE A 124 -15.00 -0.69 6.48
N LYS A 125 -15.87 -0.02 7.25
CA LYS A 125 -17.32 0.00 7.01
C LYS A 125 -17.66 0.57 5.64
N GLN A 126 -17.04 1.69 5.26
CA GLN A 126 -17.23 2.30 3.94
C GLN A 126 -16.83 1.33 2.82
N SER A 127 -15.67 0.68 2.94
CA SER A 127 -15.19 -0.31 1.98
C SER A 127 -16.12 -1.52 1.90
N GLN A 128 -16.61 -1.98 3.05
CA GLN A 128 -17.56 -3.08 3.14
C GLN A 128 -18.86 -2.73 2.43
N GLU A 129 -19.49 -1.61 2.77
CA GLU A 129 -20.73 -1.15 2.14
C GLU A 129 -20.58 -0.96 0.62
N PHE A 130 -19.43 -0.44 0.18
CA PHE A 130 -19.11 -0.30 -1.23
C PHE A 130 -19.07 -1.66 -1.94
N ILE A 131 -18.34 -2.63 -1.38
CA ILE A 131 -18.23 -3.97 -1.95
C ILE A 131 -19.59 -4.68 -1.95
N GLU A 132 -20.37 -4.62 -0.87
CA GLU A 132 -21.69 -5.25 -0.81
C GLU A 132 -22.63 -4.71 -1.89
N LYS A 133 -22.67 -3.39 -2.08
CA LYS A 133 -23.48 -2.76 -3.15
C LYS A 133 -23.10 -3.23 -4.56
N LEU A 134 -21.81 -3.48 -4.80
CA LEU A 134 -21.36 -4.05 -6.06
C LEU A 134 -21.77 -5.52 -6.19
N LEU A 135 -21.67 -6.31 -5.12
CA LEU A 135 -22.06 -7.72 -5.10
C LEU A 135 -23.56 -7.95 -5.30
N GLU A 136 -24.40 -6.95 -5.01
CA GLU A 136 -25.83 -6.97 -5.33
C GLU A 136 -26.12 -6.91 -6.83
N GLN A 137 -25.19 -6.37 -7.64
CA GLN A 137 -25.37 -6.26 -9.09
C GLN A 137 -25.35 -7.64 -9.75
N GLU A 138 -26.17 -7.81 -10.81
CA GLU A 138 -26.19 -9.04 -11.60
C GLU A 138 -24.86 -9.26 -12.33
N ASP A 139 -24.36 -8.21 -12.99
CA ASP A 139 -23.07 -8.20 -13.68
C ASP A 139 -22.00 -7.50 -12.84
N ILE A 140 -21.30 -8.29 -12.03
CA ILE A 140 -20.22 -7.79 -11.17
C ILE A 140 -19.03 -7.24 -11.96
N GLU A 141 -18.75 -7.76 -13.15
CA GLU A 141 -17.59 -7.33 -13.93
C GLU A 141 -17.83 -5.94 -14.50
N LYS A 142 -19.03 -5.71 -15.04
CA LYS A 142 -19.46 -4.37 -15.48
C LYS A 142 -19.51 -3.39 -14.31
N ALA A 143 -20.14 -3.78 -13.19
CA ALA A 143 -20.24 -2.93 -12.01
C ALA A 143 -18.86 -2.53 -11.47
N THR A 144 -17.91 -3.46 -11.45
CA THR A 144 -16.53 -3.19 -11.03
C THR A 144 -15.83 -2.24 -12.01
N ARG A 145 -15.94 -2.45 -13.33
CA ARG A 145 -15.36 -1.58 -14.36
C ARG A 145 -15.87 -0.14 -14.28
N GLU A 146 -17.16 0.05 -14.02
CA GLU A 146 -17.78 1.38 -13.91
C GLU A 146 -17.39 2.12 -12.61
N ASN A 147 -16.87 1.41 -11.61
CA ASN A 147 -16.55 1.97 -10.30
C ASN A 147 -15.06 1.88 -9.95
N LEU A 148 -14.17 1.69 -10.93
CA LEU A 148 -12.72 1.52 -10.71
C LEU A 148 -12.12 2.65 -9.87
N GLU A 149 -12.49 3.91 -10.14
CA GLU A 149 -12.00 5.08 -9.39
C GLU A 149 -12.44 5.08 -7.92
N GLY A 150 -13.51 4.35 -7.59
CA GLY A 150 -14.01 4.21 -6.22
C GLY A 150 -13.24 3.18 -5.38
N PHE A 151 -12.42 2.33 -6.00
CA PHE A 151 -11.64 1.34 -5.27
C PHE A 151 -10.40 1.97 -4.63
N THR A 152 -10.35 1.89 -3.30
CA THR A 152 -9.16 2.18 -2.49
C THR A 152 -8.38 0.88 -2.24
N GLN A 153 -7.11 0.99 -1.84
CA GLN A 153 -6.32 -0.17 -1.42
C GLN A 153 -7.05 -0.99 -0.33
N ASP A 154 -7.63 -0.32 0.67
CA ASP A 154 -8.39 -0.95 1.75
C ASP A 154 -9.56 -1.82 1.20
N SER A 155 -10.26 -1.34 0.17
CA SER A 155 -11.36 -2.08 -0.45
C SER A 155 -10.90 -3.29 -1.27
N VAL A 156 -9.75 -3.20 -1.95
CA VAL A 156 -9.15 -4.33 -2.68
C VAL A 156 -8.71 -5.43 -1.70
N ASP A 157 -8.07 -5.04 -0.60
CA ASP A 157 -7.65 -5.96 0.46
C ASP A 157 -8.87 -6.63 1.12
N LEU A 158 -9.93 -5.85 1.39
CA LEU A 158 -11.18 -6.37 1.92
C LEU A 158 -11.87 -7.36 0.97
N ALA A 159 -11.91 -7.07 -0.34
CA ALA A 159 -12.47 -8.00 -1.33
C ALA A 159 -11.74 -9.36 -1.30
N SER A 160 -10.41 -9.33 -1.17
CA SER A 160 -9.57 -10.54 -1.06
C SER A 160 -9.84 -11.31 0.24
N GLN A 161 -10.06 -10.62 1.36
CA GLN A 161 -10.45 -11.25 2.62
C GLN A 161 -11.86 -11.88 2.53
N LEU A 162 -12.82 -11.17 1.95
CA LEU A 162 -14.17 -11.68 1.75
C LEU A 162 -14.18 -12.90 0.82
N LEU A 163 -13.30 -12.97 -0.17
CA LEU A 163 -13.15 -14.13 -1.05
C LEU A 163 -12.72 -15.37 -0.25
N LYS A 164 -11.70 -15.22 0.62
CA LYS A 164 -11.25 -16.30 1.52
C LYS A 164 -12.38 -16.75 2.44
N GLN A 165 -13.11 -15.82 3.05
CA GLN A 165 -14.25 -16.14 3.91
C GLN A 165 -15.39 -16.83 3.16
N ALA A 166 -15.68 -16.42 1.92
CA ALA A 166 -16.69 -17.06 1.08
C ALA A 166 -16.28 -18.51 0.75
N SER A 167 -14.99 -18.73 0.47
CA SER A 167 -14.44 -20.08 0.26
C SER A 167 -14.57 -20.94 1.52
N GLU A 168 -14.24 -20.42 2.70
CA GLU A 168 -14.36 -21.15 3.98
C GLU A 168 -15.81 -21.51 4.30
N LYS A 169 -16.74 -20.62 3.96
CA LYS A 169 -18.19 -20.80 4.18
C LYS A 169 -18.90 -21.56 3.06
N ASN A 170 -18.19 -21.98 2.01
CA ASN A 170 -18.77 -22.60 0.81
C ASN A 170 -19.86 -21.74 0.13
N ASP A 171 -19.74 -20.41 0.19
CA ASP A 171 -20.62 -19.48 -0.51
C ASP A 171 -20.14 -19.28 -1.95
N TYR A 172 -20.44 -20.26 -2.81
CA TYR A 172 -19.97 -20.30 -4.19
C TYR A 172 -20.47 -19.11 -5.03
N THR A 173 -21.67 -18.60 -4.75
CA THR A 173 -22.23 -17.44 -5.46
C THR A 173 -21.40 -16.20 -5.20
N ARG A 174 -21.14 -15.93 -3.91
CA ARG A 174 -20.34 -14.79 -3.48
C ARG A 174 -18.88 -14.94 -3.90
N MET A 175 -18.33 -16.15 -3.78
CA MET A 175 -16.97 -16.47 -4.20
C MET A 175 -16.76 -16.18 -5.69
N GLY A 176 -17.68 -16.61 -6.56
CA GLY A 176 -17.62 -16.34 -8.00
C GLY A 176 -17.67 -14.85 -8.33
N LYS A 177 -18.54 -14.08 -7.65
CA LYS A 177 -18.60 -12.62 -7.85
C LYS A 177 -17.33 -11.91 -7.39
N LEU A 178 -16.82 -12.24 -6.21
CA LEU A 178 -15.60 -11.66 -5.66
C LEU A 178 -14.36 -12.00 -6.51
N GLN A 179 -14.27 -13.22 -7.03
CA GLN A 179 -13.19 -13.62 -7.92
C GLN A 179 -13.18 -12.77 -9.21
N LYS A 180 -14.35 -12.58 -9.82
CA LYS A 180 -14.50 -11.73 -11.02
C LYS A 180 -14.16 -10.26 -10.74
N MET A 181 -14.62 -9.73 -9.60
CA MET A 181 -14.26 -8.38 -9.16
C MET A 181 -12.73 -8.22 -9.08
N ILE A 182 -12.05 -9.14 -8.38
CA ILE A 182 -10.59 -9.11 -8.22
C ILE A 182 -9.87 -9.20 -9.57
N GLN A 183 -10.35 -10.05 -10.49
CA GLN A 183 -9.78 -10.14 -11.85
C GLN A 183 -9.90 -8.83 -12.62
N VAL A 184 -11.05 -8.15 -12.54
CA VAL A 184 -11.24 -6.84 -13.17
C VAL A 184 -10.29 -5.80 -12.57
N LEU A 185 -10.14 -5.78 -11.25
CA LEU A 185 -9.24 -4.85 -10.56
C LEU A 185 -7.78 -5.09 -10.93
N GLN A 186 -7.36 -6.36 -11.01
CA GLN A 186 -6.02 -6.75 -11.43
C GLN A 186 -5.77 -6.31 -12.87
N ALA A 187 -6.69 -6.62 -13.80
CA ALA A 187 -6.56 -6.21 -15.19
C ALA A 187 -6.49 -4.68 -15.36
N ALA A 188 -7.24 -3.92 -14.56
CA ALA A 188 -7.18 -2.46 -14.58
C ALA A 188 -5.89 -1.88 -13.98
N SER A 189 -5.23 -2.62 -13.07
CA SER A 189 -4.00 -2.19 -12.39
C SER A 189 -2.73 -2.74 -13.03
N THR A 190 -2.87 -3.63 -14.02
CA THR A 190 -1.73 -4.27 -14.69
C THR A 190 -1.08 -3.27 -15.63
N PRO A 191 0.24 -3.00 -15.49
CA PRO A 191 0.94 -2.13 -16.42
C PRO A 191 0.82 -2.66 -17.87
N PRO A 192 0.67 -1.78 -18.87
CA PRO A 192 0.62 -2.18 -20.28
C PRO A 192 1.77 -3.11 -20.69
N GLU A 193 2.96 -2.89 -20.13
CA GLU A 193 4.15 -3.71 -20.34
C GLU A 193 3.95 -5.16 -19.86
N VAL A 194 3.34 -5.34 -18.68
CA VAL A 194 3.07 -6.67 -18.12
C VAL A 194 1.99 -7.39 -18.92
N MET A 195 0.92 -6.68 -19.32
CA MET A 195 -0.11 -7.25 -20.20
C MET A 195 0.48 -7.74 -21.53
N PHE A 196 1.42 -6.98 -22.10
CA PHE A 196 2.07 -7.38 -23.34
C PHE A 196 2.94 -8.63 -23.15
N ILE A 197 3.69 -8.74 -22.04
CA ILE A 197 4.46 -9.95 -21.70
C ILE A 197 3.52 -11.18 -21.59
N GLU A 198 2.38 -11.05 -20.90
CA GLU A 198 1.40 -12.13 -20.78
C GLU A 198 0.83 -12.57 -22.14
N GLN A 199 0.63 -11.62 -23.07
CA GLN A 199 0.22 -11.95 -24.44
C GLN A 199 1.30 -12.73 -25.19
N LEU A 200 2.57 -12.29 -25.10
CA LEU A 200 3.70 -12.98 -25.75
C LEU A 200 3.85 -14.43 -25.26
N ILE A 201 3.60 -14.64 -23.97
CA ILE A 201 3.58 -15.95 -23.30
C ILE A 201 2.54 -16.90 -23.91
N GLN A 202 1.38 -16.39 -24.30
CA GLN A 202 0.29 -17.18 -24.87
C GLN A 202 0.47 -17.49 -26.36
N LEU A 203 1.46 -16.89 -27.03
CA LEU A 203 1.71 -17.11 -28.46
C LEU A 203 2.30 -18.50 -28.71
N PRO A 204 1.92 -19.17 -29.82
CA PRO A 204 2.21 -20.59 -30.05
C PRO A 204 3.70 -20.86 -30.33
N ASP A 205 4.39 -19.97 -31.03
CA ASP A 205 5.77 -20.18 -31.50
C ASP A 205 6.60 -18.87 -31.47
N GLU A 206 7.88 -19.01 -31.78
CA GLU A 206 8.86 -17.90 -31.79
C GLU A 206 8.55 -16.87 -32.90
N ALA A 207 8.11 -17.34 -34.07
CA ALA A 207 7.77 -16.47 -35.20
C ALA A 207 6.59 -15.54 -34.88
N ALA A 208 5.58 -16.05 -34.16
CA ALA A 208 4.46 -15.25 -33.67
C ALA A 208 4.90 -14.20 -32.65
N ILE A 209 5.81 -14.56 -31.74
CA ILE A 209 6.39 -13.63 -30.75
C ILE A 209 7.19 -12.53 -31.44
N GLU A 210 8.07 -12.89 -32.39
CA GLU A 210 8.89 -11.91 -33.11
C GLU A 210 8.03 -10.93 -33.92
N SER A 211 6.96 -11.43 -34.54
CA SER A 211 5.98 -10.59 -35.24
C SER A 211 5.23 -9.66 -34.27
N ALA A 212 4.85 -10.13 -33.08
CA ALA A 212 4.16 -9.32 -32.09
C ALA A 212 5.07 -8.23 -31.50
N LEU A 213 6.35 -8.53 -31.29
CA LEU A 213 7.37 -7.56 -30.85
C LEU A 213 7.60 -6.48 -31.91
N LYS A 214 7.76 -6.85 -33.19
CA LYS A 214 7.92 -5.90 -34.31
C LYS A 214 6.70 -5.00 -34.52
N GLN A 215 5.50 -5.50 -34.24
CA GLN A 215 4.27 -4.72 -34.39
C GLN A 215 4.04 -3.75 -33.21
N ASN A 216 4.71 -3.96 -32.08
CA ASN A 216 4.55 -3.18 -30.87
C ASN A 216 5.91 -2.66 -30.36
N GLU A 217 6.79 -2.20 -31.27
CA GLU A 217 8.12 -1.69 -30.91
C GLU A 217 8.06 -0.55 -29.87
N GLU A 218 7.02 0.29 -29.92
CA GLU A 218 6.80 1.37 -28.94
C GLU A 218 6.57 0.86 -27.50
N MET A 219 6.08 -0.39 -27.34
CA MET A 219 5.88 -1.03 -26.05
C MET A 219 7.17 -1.64 -25.47
N ILE A 220 8.22 -1.79 -26.28
CA ILE A 220 9.51 -2.36 -25.87
C ILE A 220 10.37 -1.24 -25.26
N ASN A 221 9.96 -0.79 -24.08
CA ASN A 221 10.68 0.23 -23.30
C ASN A 221 11.52 -0.43 -22.18
N GLN A 222 12.26 0.39 -21.42
CA GLN A 222 13.10 -0.13 -20.33
C GLN A 222 12.28 -0.86 -19.25
N GLN A 223 11.08 -0.38 -18.92
CA GLN A 223 10.22 -1.02 -17.93
C GLN A 223 9.76 -2.41 -18.40
N PHE A 224 9.40 -2.55 -19.67
CA PHE A 224 9.08 -3.84 -20.28
C PHE A 224 10.25 -4.82 -20.17
N LEU A 225 11.47 -4.37 -20.51
CA LEU A 225 12.67 -5.20 -20.40
C LEU A 225 12.99 -5.60 -18.96
N ASP A 226 12.79 -4.69 -18.00
CA ASP A 226 13.00 -4.97 -16.58
C ASP A 226 11.98 -6.00 -16.06
N TYR A 227 10.69 -5.86 -16.41
CA TYR A 227 9.65 -6.84 -16.07
C TYR A 227 9.92 -8.21 -16.71
N LEU A 228 10.29 -8.23 -17.98
CA LEU A 228 10.61 -9.45 -18.71
C LEU A 228 11.83 -10.17 -18.11
N SER A 229 12.89 -9.43 -17.79
CA SER A 229 14.12 -9.98 -17.20
C SER A 229 13.87 -10.57 -15.81
N ASN A 230 13.07 -9.88 -14.99
CA ASN A 230 12.66 -10.38 -13.68
C ASN A 230 11.85 -11.66 -13.79
N LEU A 231 10.93 -11.74 -14.76
CA LEU A 231 10.12 -12.92 -14.99
C LEU A 231 10.97 -14.12 -15.47
N VAL A 232 11.89 -13.91 -16.42
CA VAL A 232 12.84 -14.95 -16.89
C VAL A 232 13.66 -15.48 -15.72
N THR A 233 14.22 -14.58 -14.89
CA THR A 233 15.01 -14.96 -13.71
C THR A 233 14.16 -15.78 -12.71
N GLN A 234 12.90 -15.40 -12.49
CA GLN A 234 11.99 -16.15 -11.63
C GLN A 234 11.69 -17.55 -12.18
N MET A 235 11.50 -17.69 -13.49
CA MET A 235 11.25 -18.98 -14.14
C MET A 235 12.47 -19.90 -14.12
N GLU A 236 13.68 -19.36 -14.33
CA GLU A 236 14.94 -20.11 -14.22
C GLU A 236 15.21 -20.60 -12.78
N SER A 237 14.73 -19.86 -11.79
CA SER A 237 14.85 -20.22 -10.37
C SER A 237 13.94 -21.40 -9.94
N GLN A 238 13.06 -21.89 -10.82
CA GLN A 238 12.22 -23.07 -10.59
C GLN A 238 12.76 -24.31 -11.36
N PRO A 239 13.75 -25.05 -10.79
CA PRO A 239 14.45 -26.12 -11.50
C PRO A 239 13.57 -27.32 -11.90
N ASP A 240 12.44 -27.53 -11.22
CA ASP A 240 11.54 -28.69 -11.38
C ASP A 240 10.33 -28.44 -12.30
N ASN A 241 10.28 -27.30 -13.01
CA ASN A 241 9.21 -27.01 -13.97
C ASN A 241 9.75 -26.96 -15.42
N PRO A 242 9.59 -28.04 -16.22
CA PRO A 242 10.05 -28.10 -17.62
C PRO A 242 9.39 -27.04 -18.52
N GLU A 243 8.14 -26.69 -18.24
CA GLU A 243 7.39 -25.68 -18.98
C GLU A 243 7.97 -24.29 -18.71
N ALA A 244 8.32 -24.00 -17.44
CA ALA A 244 8.96 -22.74 -17.07
C ALA A 244 10.33 -22.55 -17.74
N LYS A 245 11.12 -23.63 -17.91
CA LYS A 245 12.40 -23.60 -18.64
C LYS A 245 12.24 -23.39 -20.14
N ALA A 246 11.26 -24.06 -20.77
CA ALA A 246 10.98 -23.84 -22.18
C ALA A 246 10.56 -22.38 -22.45
N MET A 247 9.80 -21.81 -21.51
CA MET A 247 9.32 -20.44 -21.56
C MET A 247 10.43 -19.41 -21.31
N SER A 248 11.33 -19.66 -20.36
CA SER A 248 12.46 -18.77 -20.08
C SER A 248 13.42 -18.67 -21.26
N VAL A 249 13.66 -19.78 -21.97
CA VAL A 249 14.46 -19.80 -23.21
C VAL A 249 13.76 -18.96 -24.30
N LYS A 250 12.46 -19.18 -24.51
CA LYS A 250 11.66 -18.46 -25.52
C LYS A 250 11.64 -16.94 -25.27
N LEU A 251 11.50 -16.53 -24.00
CA LEU A 251 11.48 -15.11 -23.60
C LEU A 251 12.89 -14.49 -23.55
N GLY A 252 13.92 -15.26 -23.17
CA GLY A 252 15.31 -14.82 -23.14
C GLY A 252 15.89 -14.50 -24.52
N GLU A 253 15.37 -15.15 -25.57
CA GLU A 253 15.71 -14.83 -26.96
C GLU A 253 15.10 -13.50 -27.43
N CYS A 254 13.99 -13.08 -26.85
CA CYS A 254 13.40 -11.74 -27.09
C CYS A 254 14.29 -10.62 -26.53
N ILE A 255 15.05 -10.88 -25.46
CA ILE A 255 15.99 -9.90 -24.87
C ILE A 255 17.23 -9.70 -25.78
N LYS A 256 17.51 -10.65 -26.68
CA LYS A 256 18.61 -10.56 -27.65
C LYS A 256 18.33 -9.60 -28.82
N TRP A 257 17.13 -9.03 -28.93
CA TRP A 257 16.75 -8.01 -29.92
C TRP A 257 17.39 -6.62 -29.67
N ARG A 258 18.63 -6.61 -29.18
CA ARG A 258 19.45 -5.42 -28.94
C ARG A 258 20.31 -5.08 -30.15
#